data_AF-A0A7X7J5K2-F1
#
_entry.id   AF-A0A7X7J5K2-F1
#
_cell.length_a   1.000
_cell.length_b   1.000
_cell.length_c   1.000
_cell.angle_alpha   90.00
_cell.angle_beta   90.00
_cell.angle_gamma   90.00
#
_symmetry.space_group_name_H-M   'P 1'
#
loop_
_entity.id
_entity.type
_entity.pdbx_description
1 polymer ?
#
loop_
_entity_poly.entity_id
_entity_poly.type
_entity_poly.pdbx_seq_one_letter_code
_entity_poly.pdbx_strand_id
1 'polypeptide(L)' 'RVLGVTALGEGIALAIEKAYAGVARISFDGAHWRKDIGKRALER' A
#
# COMPACT_ATOMS: atom_id res chain seq x y z
N ARG A 1 6.03 14.20 1.87
CA ARG A 1 5.91 12.80 2.32
C ARG A 1 5.98 12.80 3.83
N VAL A 2 5.03 12.15 4.52
CA VAL A 2 4.93 12.14 5.99
C VAL A 2 5.29 10.75 6.54
N LEU A 3 4.73 9.70 5.95
CA LEU A 3 4.95 8.30 6.33
C LEU A 3 5.15 7.41 5.10
N GLY A 4 5.81 6.28 5.29
CA GLY A 4 5.83 5.16 4.35
C GLY A 4 5.20 3.93 5.00
N VAL A 5 4.23 3.30 4.33
CA VAL A 5 3.61 2.06 4.79
C VAL A 5 4.20 0.90 3.98
N THR A 6 4.83 -0.05 4.67
CA THR A 6 5.48 -1.22 4.07
C THR A 6 4.89 -2.48 4.69
N ALA A 7 4.67 -3.50 3.88
CA ALA A 7 4.20 -4.80 4.34
C ALA A 7 4.97 -5.94 3.66
N LEU A 8 5.05 -7.07 4.37
CA LEU A 8 5.54 -8.34 3.86
C LEU A 8 4.37 -9.31 3.66
N GLY A 9 4.45 -10.13 2.60
CA GLY A 9 3.47 -11.15 2.27
C GLY A 9 4.09 -12.28 1.46
N GLU A 10 3.42 -13.42 1.43
CA GLU A 10 3.73 -14.53 0.53
C GLU A 10 3.40 -14.09 -0.90
N GLY A 11 4.40 -13.54 -1.57
CA GLY A 11 4.26 -12.97 -2.91
C GLY A 11 3.78 -11.51 -2.93
N ILE A 12 3.83 -10.95 -4.14
CA ILE A 12 3.60 -9.52 -4.38
C ILE A 12 2.14 -9.13 -4.11
N ALA A 13 1.18 -9.98 -4.48
CA ALA A 13 -0.25 -9.71 -4.28
C ALA A 13 -0.59 -9.49 -2.81
N LEU A 14 -0.16 -10.41 -1.93
CA LEU A 14 -0.43 -10.30 -0.50
C LEU A 14 0.31 -9.12 0.14
N ALA A 15 1.53 -8.81 -0.31
CA ALA A 15 2.28 -7.66 0.18
C ALA A 15 1.58 -6.32 -0.16
N ILE A 16 1.06 -6.18 -1.40
CA ILE A 16 0.30 -5.01 -1.83
C ILE A 16 -0.99 -4.86 -1.01
N GLU A 17 -1.75 -5.94 -0.86
CA GLU A 17 -3.00 -5.95 -0.09
C GLU A 17 -2.76 -5.48 1.35
N LYS A 18 -1.78 -6.08 2.04
CA LYS A 18 -1.43 -5.73 3.42
C LYS A 18 -0.95 -4.28 3.55
N ALA A 19 -0.18 -3.79 2.57
CA ALA A 19 0.25 -2.39 2.57
C ALA A 19 -0.96 -1.44 2.48
N TYR A 20 -1.90 -1.71 1.57
CA TYR A 20 -3.13 -0.90 1.45
C TYR A 20 -4.05 -1.02 2.66
N ALA A 21 -4.15 -2.20 3.28
CA ALA A 21 -4.87 -2.38 4.54
C ALA A 21 -4.26 -1.55 5.68
N GLY A 22 -2.91 -1.45 5.73
CA GLY A 22 -2.21 -0.58 6.66
C GLY A 22 -2.51 0.90 6.43
N VAL A 23 -2.47 1.34 5.17
CA VAL A 23 -2.80 2.73 4.79
C VAL A 23 -4.23 3.09 5.18
N ALA A 24 -5.21 2.19 4.95
CA ALA A 24 -6.63 2.44 5.25
C ALA A 24 -6.92 2.71 6.74
N ARG A 25 -6.00 2.32 7.64
CA ARG A 25 -6.13 2.54 9.09
C ARG A 25 -5.52 3.88 9.56
N ILE A 26 -4.85 4.61 8.68
CA ILE A 26 -4.16 5.86 9.00
C ILE A 26 -4.97 7.01 8.43
N SER A 27 -5.34 7.98 9.27
CA SER A 27 -6.06 9.18 8.86
C SER A 27 -5.54 10.40 9.62
N PHE A 28 -5.36 11.50 8.88
CA PHE A 28 -5.03 12.83 9.39
C PHE A 28 -5.46 13.86 8.34
N ASP A 29 -5.59 15.12 8.75
CA ASP A 29 -5.99 16.20 7.84
C ASP A 29 -5.01 16.33 6.66
N GLY A 30 -5.56 16.42 5.45
CA GLY A 30 -4.77 16.45 4.21
C GLY A 30 -4.07 15.13 3.82
N ALA A 31 -4.38 14.00 4.45
CA ALA A 31 -3.81 12.70 4.07
C ALA A 31 -4.14 12.33 2.62
N HIS A 32 -3.11 12.06 1.81
CA HIS A 32 -3.24 11.65 0.41
C HIS A 32 -2.19 10.59 0.06
N TRP A 33 -2.59 9.59 -0.73
CA TRP A 33 -1.71 8.52 -1.20
C TRP A 33 -2.16 7.96 -2.55
N ARG A 34 -1.24 7.29 -3.24
CA ARG A 34 -1.48 6.61 -4.52
C ARG A 34 -2.16 5.26 -4.34
N LYS A 35 -3.06 4.91 -5.26
CA LYS A 35 -3.84 3.66 -5.26
C LYS A 35 -3.38 2.62 -6.29
N ASP A 36 -2.27 2.88 -6.99
CA ASP A 36 -1.77 2.08 -8.10
C ASP A 36 -0.37 1.48 -7.85
N ILE A 37 0.10 1.50 -6.61
CA ILE A 37 1.40 0.94 -6.23
C ILE A 37 1.35 -0.58 -6.36
N GLY A 38 2.27 -1.14 -7.13
CA GLY A 38 2.39 -2.59 -7.34
C GLY A 38 1.52 -3.16 -8.47
N LYS A 39 0.63 -2.38 -9.10
CA LYS A 39 -0.26 -2.89 -10.16
C LYS A 39 0.47 -3.58 -11.31
N ARG A 40 1.54 -2.97 -11.82
CA ARG A 40 2.37 -3.54 -12.90
C ARG A 40 3.06 -4.86 -12.53
N ALA A 41 3.28 -5.11 -11.25
CA ALA A 41 3.90 -6.34 -10.77
C ALA A 41 2.88 -7.49 -10.63
N LEU A 42 1.57 -7.18 -10.63
CA LEU A 42 0.49 -8.16 -10.71
C LEU A 42 0.19 -8.60 -12.16
N GLU A 43 0.62 -7.80 -13.14
CA GLU A 43 0.41 -8.04 -14.57
C GLU A 43 1.57 -8.86 -15.20
N ARG A 44 2.52 -9.32 -14.40
CA ARG A 44 3.69 -10.12 -14.82
C ARG A 44 3.63 -11.51 -14.20
#